data_AF-A0A6V8NAX3-F1
#
_entry.id   AF-A0A6V8NAX3-F1
#
_cell.length_a   1.000
_cell.length_b   1.000
_cell.length_c   1.000
_cell.angle_alpha   90.00
_cell.angle_beta   90.00
_cell.angle_gamma   90.00
#
_symmetry.space_group_name_H-M   'P 1'
#
loop_
_entity.id
_entity.type
_entity.pdbx_description
1 polymer ?
#
loop_
_entity_poly.entity_id
_entity_poly.type
_entity_poly.pdbx_seq_one_letter_code
_entity_poly.pdbx_strand_id
1 'polypeptide(L)'
;MGAEQAGRYFSREDYYLREAEQGEISRWLGHGARERGLDGPVGEGEFHALCRGEDPDGRRIVEPRLSRDKETGELVETRRAGNDCTFSAPKLVSVLYACGNSEVKEAHDAAVLTVMRRVEKYHCHFQSPEGLRTRTRPQGQVWTWTRHWDLARGRKILG
;
A
#
# COMPACT_ATOMS: atom_id res chain seq x y z
N MET A 1 9.48 3.02 5.85
CA MET A 1 10.20 1.98 5.09
C MET A 1 10.89 2.62 3.90
N GLY A 2 12.19 2.40 3.72
CA GLY A 2 12.90 2.78 2.49
C GLY A 2 12.41 1.96 1.28
N ALA A 3 12.63 2.44 0.05
CA ALA A 3 12.19 1.77 -1.18
C ALA A 3 12.60 0.29 -1.27
N GLU A 4 13.86 0.01 -0.97
CA GLU A 4 14.41 -1.36 -0.98
C GLU A 4 13.85 -2.22 0.14
N GLN A 5 13.59 -1.62 1.31
CA GLN A 5 13.03 -2.30 2.47
C GLN A 5 11.53 -2.54 2.33
N ALA A 6 10.78 -1.68 1.63
CA ALA A 6 9.38 -1.93 1.28
C ALA A 6 9.28 -3.02 0.20
N GLY A 7 10.13 -2.97 -0.83
CA GLY A 7 10.25 -4.07 -1.80
C GLY A 7 10.58 -5.40 -1.10
N ARG A 8 11.54 -5.40 -0.17
CA ARG A 8 11.87 -6.59 0.63
C ARG A 8 10.82 -6.97 1.68
N TYR A 9 10.09 -6.03 2.27
CA TYR A 9 9.05 -6.34 3.27
C TYR A 9 7.88 -7.09 2.60
N PHE A 10 7.56 -6.72 1.36
CA PHE A 10 6.57 -7.41 0.54
C PHE A 10 7.11 -8.65 -0.19
N SER A 11 8.44 -8.79 -0.36
CA SER A 11 9.06 -9.98 -0.98
C SER A 11 9.57 -11.04 0.01
N ARG A 12 9.79 -10.69 1.29
CA ARG A 12 10.35 -11.59 2.31
C ARG A 12 9.28 -12.30 3.14
N GLU A 13 8.04 -11.83 3.05
CA GLU A 13 6.88 -12.67 3.19
C GLU A 13 6.18 -12.73 1.83
N ASP A 14 6.36 -13.83 1.12
CA ASP A 14 5.58 -14.33 -0.03
C ASP A 14 4.03 -14.17 0.08
N TYR A 15 3.54 -13.67 1.20
CA TYR A 15 2.17 -13.59 1.66
C TYR A 15 1.28 -12.67 0.83
N TYR A 16 1.79 -11.54 0.37
CA TYR A 16 0.99 -10.59 -0.44
C TYR A 16 0.90 -10.99 -1.92
N LEU A 17 1.86 -11.77 -2.43
CA LEU A 17 1.99 -12.14 -3.84
C LEU A 17 1.55 -13.59 -4.13
N ARG A 18 1.84 -14.58 -3.25
CA ARG A 18 1.32 -15.97 -3.41
C ARG A 18 -0.20 -16.05 -3.29
N GLU A 19 -0.80 -15.16 -2.52
CA GLU A 19 -2.24 -15.05 -2.40
C GLU A 19 -2.86 -14.23 -3.55
N ALA A 20 -2.09 -13.36 -4.21
CA ALA A 20 -2.54 -12.61 -5.39
C ALA A 20 -2.76 -13.52 -6.62
N GLU A 21 -2.05 -14.65 -6.71
CA GLU A 21 -2.30 -15.71 -7.71
C GLU A 21 -3.71 -16.33 -7.58
N GLN A 22 -4.40 -16.11 -6.45
CA GLN A 22 -5.81 -16.50 -6.25
C GLN A 22 -6.82 -15.38 -6.58
N GLY A 23 -6.38 -14.26 -7.14
CA GLY A 23 -7.23 -13.24 -7.79
C GLY A 23 -8.14 -12.38 -6.90
N GLU A 24 -8.38 -12.77 -5.64
CA GLU A 24 -9.29 -12.05 -4.72
C GLU A 24 -8.60 -11.17 -3.68
N ILE A 25 -7.26 -11.20 -3.59
CA ILE A 25 -6.57 -10.80 -2.37
C ILE A 25 -5.95 -9.40 -2.47
N SER A 26 -5.35 -9.00 -3.59
CA SER A 26 -4.76 -7.66 -3.77
C SER A 26 -5.31 -6.94 -5.00
N ARG A 27 -5.61 -5.63 -4.90
CA ARG A 27 -6.11 -4.81 -6.02
C ARG A 27 -5.60 -3.37 -5.97
N TRP A 28 -5.47 -2.77 -7.15
CA TRP A 28 -5.21 -1.34 -7.31
C TRP A 28 -6.45 -0.51 -6.96
N LEU A 29 -6.25 0.58 -6.20
CA LEU A 29 -7.29 1.53 -5.83
C LEU A 29 -6.82 2.97 -5.96
N GLY A 30 -7.79 3.88 -6.06
CA GLY A 30 -7.57 5.32 -6.12
C GLY A 30 -7.53 5.88 -7.54
N HIS A 31 -7.64 7.20 -7.62
CA HIS A 31 -7.60 7.97 -8.85
C HIS A 31 -6.21 7.90 -9.51
N GLY A 32 -5.13 8.02 -8.73
CA GLY A 32 -3.78 8.01 -9.26
C GLY A 32 -3.40 6.68 -9.92
N ALA A 33 -3.96 5.56 -9.42
CA ALA A 33 -3.81 4.24 -10.03
C ALA A 33 -4.51 4.20 -11.40
N ARG A 34 -5.77 4.63 -11.47
CA ARG A 34 -6.56 4.69 -12.71
C ARG A 34 -5.93 5.58 -13.77
N GLU A 35 -5.41 6.74 -13.40
CA GLU A 35 -4.69 7.64 -14.33
C GLU A 35 -3.45 6.96 -14.95
N ARG A 36 -2.91 5.94 -14.29
CA ARG A 36 -1.73 5.18 -14.71
C ARG A 36 -2.06 3.83 -15.34
N GLY A 37 -3.34 3.56 -15.60
CA GLY A 37 -3.78 2.27 -16.15
C GLY A 37 -3.63 1.09 -15.17
N LEU A 38 -3.37 1.36 -13.88
CA LEU A 38 -3.29 0.35 -12.84
C LEU A 38 -4.69 0.04 -12.33
N ASP A 39 -5.24 -1.09 -12.77
CA ASP A 39 -6.56 -1.57 -12.38
C ASP A 39 -6.54 -3.09 -12.18
N GLY A 40 -7.45 -3.60 -11.36
CA GLY A 40 -7.51 -5.03 -11.07
C GLY A 40 -6.41 -5.51 -10.11
N PRO A 41 -5.96 -6.77 -10.24
CA PRO A 41 -4.96 -7.37 -9.35
C PRO A 41 -3.61 -6.65 -9.37
N VAL A 42 -2.92 -6.61 -8.23
CA VAL A 42 -1.60 -5.98 -8.13
C VAL A 42 -0.53 -6.91 -8.71
N GLY A 43 0.15 -6.49 -9.78
CA GLY A 43 1.31 -7.18 -10.32
C GLY A 43 2.60 -6.89 -9.53
N GLU A 44 3.45 -7.90 -9.33
CA GLU A 44 4.72 -7.76 -8.62
C GLU A 44 5.64 -6.72 -9.28
N GLY A 45 5.81 -6.78 -10.60
CA GLY A 45 6.67 -5.85 -11.34
C GLY A 45 6.22 -4.39 -11.23
N GLU A 46 4.91 -4.15 -11.38
CA GLU A 46 4.28 -2.83 -11.25
C GLU A 46 4.45 -2.27 -9.84
N PHE A 47 4.24 -3.10 -8.83
CA PHE A 47 4.40 -2.72 -7.43
C PHE A 47 5.84 -2.35 -7.11
N HIS A 48 6.82 -3.14 -7.55
CA HIS A 48 8.23 -2.84 -7.35
C HIS A 48 8.66 -1.58 -8.11
N ALA A 49 8.15 -1.34 -9.32
CA ALA A 49 8.38 -0.10 -10.06
C ALA A 49 7.89 1.11 -9.26
N LEU A 50 6.66 1.05 -8.71
CA LEU A 50 6.13 2.12 -7.87
C LEU A 50 6.92 2.30 -6.57
N CYS A 51 7.37 1.21 -5.93
CA CYS A 51 8.27 1.29 -4.77
C CYS A 51 9.60 1.97 -5.11
N ARG A 52 10.07 1.86 -6.36
CA ARG A 52 11.21 2.60 -6.93
C ARG A 52 10.85 3.93 -7.60
N GLY A 53 9.58 4.31 -7.58
CA GLY A 53 9.13 5.67 -7.93
C GLY A 53 9.07 5.84 -9.43
N GLU A 54 8.88 4.72 -10.11
CA GLU A 54 8.76 4.57 -11.53
C GLU A 54 7.30 4.21 -11.83
N ASP A 55 6.79 4.66 -12.98
CA ASP A 55 5.57 4.13 -13.53
C ASP A 55 5.79 2.73 -14.14
N PRO A 56 4.74 2.02 -14.57
CA PRO A 56 4.88 0.69 -15.18
C PRO A 56 5.75 0.66 -16.44
N ASP A 57 5.89 1.78 -17.13
CA ASP A 57 6.76 1.94 -18.31
C ASP A 57 8.24 2.23 -17.93
N GLY A 58 8.54 2.29 -16.63
CA GLY A 58 9.88 2.54 -16.09
C GLY A 58 10.24 4.03 -16.03
N ARG A 59 9.31 4.94 -16.32
CA ARG A 59 9.54 6.38 -16.28
C ARG A 59 9.53 6.86 -14.84
N ARG A 60 10.52 7.67 -14.48
CA ARG A 60 10.63 8.23 -13.13
C ARG A 60 9.49 9.24 -12.87
N ILE A 61 8.69 8.99 -11.83
CA ILE A 61 7.55 9.82 -11.42
C ILE A 61 7.74 10.50 -10.06
N VAL A 62 8.79 10.14 -9.31
CA VAL A 62 9.18 10.80 -8.06
C VAL A 62 10.67 11.08 -8.06
N GLU A 63 11.08 12.26 -7.63
CA GLU A 63 12.50 12.60 -7.51
C GLU A 63 13.18 11.73 -6.44
N PRO A 64 14.38 11.19 -6.73
CA PRO A 64 15.13 10.42 -5.75
C PRO A 64 15.62 11.34 -4.64
N ARG A 65 15.46 10.90 -3.38
CA ARG A 65 16.08 11.55 -2.23
C ARG A 65 17.37 10.82 -1.93
N LEU A 66 18.50 11.44 -2.22
CA LEU A 66 19.82 10.88 -1.94
C LEU A 66 20.33 11.37 -0.59
N SER A 67 20.90 10.47 0.19
CA SER A 67 21.70 10.83 1.35
C SER A 67 22.99 10.03 1.36
N ARG A 68 24.01 10.58 2.02
CA ARG A 68 25.30 9.90 2.14
C ARG A 68 25.18 8.75 3.14
N ASP A 69 25.54 7.55 2.70
CA ASP A 69 25.71 6.41 3.59
C ASP A 69 26.83 6.71 4.60
N LYS A 70 26.60 6.39 5.87
CA LYS A 70 27.56 6.73 6.94
C LYS A 70 28.76 5.79 6.99
N GLU A 71 28.63 4.59 6.45
CA GLU A 71 29.66 3.56 6.45
C GLU A 71 30.48 3.58 5.15
N THR A 72 29.83 3.68 4.00
CA THR A 72 30.50 3.64 2.69
C THR A 72 30.80 5.03 2.11
N GLY A 73 30.11 6.07 2.58
CA GLY A 73 30.25 7.43 2.06
C GLY A 73 29.59 7.66 0.69
N GLU A 74 28.97 6.63 0.12
CA GLU A 74 28.28 6.68 -1.18
C GLU A 74 26.92 7.37 -1.08
N LEU A 75 26.42 7.88 -2.21
CA LEU A 75 25.07 8.43 -2.28
C LEU A 75 24.07 7.29 -2.46
N VAL A 76 23.21 7.09 -1.46
CA VAL A 76 22.15 6.07 -1.48
C VAL A 76 20.78 6.72 -1.49
N GLU A 77 19.83 6.11 -2.22
CA GLU A 77 18.44 6.57 -2.26
C GLU A 77 17.73 6.20 -0.96
N THR A 78 17.33 7.20 -0.17
CA THR A 78 16.68 7.03 1.14
C THR A 78 15.22 7.42 1.15
N ARG A 79 14.61 7.57 -0.03
CA ARG A 79 13.20 7.92 -0.08
C ARG A 79 12.32 6.81 0.48
N ARG A 80 11.20 7.22 1.07
CA ARG A 80 10.16 6.30 1.54
C ARG A 80 9.37 5.78 0.33
N ALA A 81 9.19 4.46 0.21
CA ALA A 81 8.42 3.86 -0.88
C ALA A 81 6.92 4.20 -0.79
N GLY A 82 6.38 4.19 0.43
CA GLY A 82 4.97 4.46 0.69
C GLY A 82 4.62 4.37 2.18
N ASN A 83 3.34 4.58 2.47
CA ASN A 83 2.76 4.38 3.80
C ASN A 83 2.00 3.06 3.81
N ASP A 84 2.17 2.28 4.89
CA ASP A 84 1.36 1.10 5.13
C ASP A 84 0.25 1.46 6.12
N CYS A 85 -0.98 1.05 5.84
CA CYS A 85 -2.17 1.34 6.63
C CYS A 85 -2.96 0.05 6.84
N THR A 86 -2.74 -0.60 7.99
CA THR A 86 -3.40 -1.86 8.36
C THR A 86 -4.71 -1.59 9.11
N PHE A 87 -5.82 -2.10 8.59
CA PHE A 87 -7.14 -2.03 9.25
C PHE A 87 -7.53 -3.40 9.79
N SER A 88 -7.38 -3.60 11.09
CA SER A 88 -7.77 -4.85 11.73
C SER A 88 -9.26 -4.87 12.05
N ALA A 89 -9.97 -5.90 11.61
CA ALA A 89 -11.35 -6.11 12.02
C ALA A 89 -11.46 -6.31 13.54
N PRO A 90 -12.51 -5.81 14.21
CA PRO A 90 -12.81 -6.17 15.59
C PRO A 90 -12.93 -7.68 15.76
N LYS A 91 -12.50 -8.23 16.90
CA LYS A 91 -12.43 -9.69 17.09
C LYS A 91 -13.76 -10.41 16.82
N LEU A 92 -14.88 -9.81 17.22
CA LEU A 92 -16.22 -10.35 16.98
C LEU A 92 -16.54 -10.50 15.49
N VAL A 93 -16.11 -9.53 14.66
CA VAL A 93 -16.30 -9.58 13.20
C VAL A 93 -15.54 -10.77 12.61
N SER A 94 -14.31 -11.01 13.07
CA SER A 94 -13.54 -12.18 12.64
C SER A 94 -14.20 -13.51 13.03
N VAL A 95 -14.78 -13.59 14.24
CA VAL A 95 -15.50 -14.79 14.70
C VAL A 95 -16.76 -15.03 13.88
N LEU A 96 -17.57 -13.99 13.66
CA LEU A 96 -18.80 -14.10 12.86
C LEU A 96 -18.50 -14.52 11.42
N TYR A 97 -17.42 -13.99 10.83
CA TYR A 97 -16.96 -14.42 9.51
C TYR A 97 -16.54 -15.90 9.51
N ALA A 98 -15.78 -16.35 10.51
CA ALA A 98 -15.40 -17.76 10.67
C ALA A 98 -16.61 -18.70 10.82
N CYS A 99 -17.72 -18.20 11.39
CA CYS A 99 -18.98 -18.93 11.48
C CYS A 99 -19.80 -18.93 10.17
N GLY A 100 -19.28 -18.37 9.07
CA GLY A 100 -19.91 -18.38 7.75
C GLY A 100 -20.77 -17.15 7.44
N ASN A 101 -20.79 -16.13 8.30
CA ASN A 101 -21.46 -14.87 7.97
C ASN A 101 -20.56 -14.02 7.06
N SER A 102 -20.81 -14.03 5.74
CA SER A 102 -20.02 -13.25 4.78
C SER A 102 -20.35 -11.75 4.78
N GLU A 103 -21.53 -11.35 5.25
CA GLU A 103 -21.97 -9.95 5.26
C GLU A 103 -21.07 -9.07 6.15
N VAL A 104 -20.57 -9.61 7.26
CA VAL A 104 -19.68 -8.85 8.16
C VAL A 104 -18.32 -8.55 7.51
N LYS A 105 -17.86 -9.40 6.58
CA LYS A 105 -16.66 -9.15 5.78
C LYS A 105 -16.91 -8.02 4.78
N GLU A 106 -18.01 -8.08 4.05
CA GLU A 106 -18.39 -7.05 3.08
C GLU A 106 -18.56 -5.68 3.74
N ALA A 107 -19.18 -5.63 4.92
CA ALA A 107 -19.31 -4.41 5.71
C ALA A 107 -17.95 -3.85 6.16
N HIS A 108 -17.03 -4.72 6.58
CA HIS A 108 -15.66 -4.31 6.93
C HIS A 108 -14.92 -3.74 5.72
N ASP A 109 -14.96 -4.42 4.58
CA ASP A 109 -14.33 -3.95 3.34
C ASP A 109 -14.91 -2.60 2.89
N ALA A 110 -16.24 -2.45 2.94
CA ALA A 110 -16.91 -1.18 2.62
C ALA A 110 -16.47 -0.03 3.54
N ALA A 111 -16.24 -0.31 4.83
CA ALA A 111 -15.72 0.66 5.78
C ALA A 111 -14.27 1.06 5.43
N VAL A 112 -13.40 0.08 5.15
CA VAL A 112 -11.99 0.33 4.73
C VAL A 112 -11.95 1.18 3.46
N LEU A 113 -12.70 0.80 2.43
CA LEU A 113 -12.79 1.56 1.18
C LEU A 113 -13.30 2.98 1.39
N THR A 114 -14.21 3.19 2.34
CA THR A 114 -14.70 4.53 2.70
C THR A 114 -13.61 5.39 3.35
N VAL A 115 -12.83 4.80 4.27
CA VAL A 115 -11.68 5.49 4.86
C VAL A 115 -10.64 5.82 3.80
N MET A 116 -10.29 4.88 2.92
CA MET A 116 -9.31 5.13 1.85
C MET A 116 -9.75 6.26 0.92
N ARG A 117 -11.03 6.29 0.49
CA ARG A 117 -11.57 7.42 -0.28
C ARG A 117 -11.49 8.76 0.46
N ARG A 118 -11.70 8.75 1.78
CA ARG A 118 -11.57 9.95 2.62
C ARG A 118 -10.11 10.39 2.69
N VAL A 119 -9.18 9.48 2.95
CA VAL A 119 -7.75 9.77 2.98
C VAL A 119 -7.30 10.32 1.63
N GLU A 120 -7.69 9.67 0.54
CA GLU A 120 -7.39 10.15 -0.81
C GLU A 120 -7.90 11.58 -1.03
N LYS A 121 -9.13 11.89 -0.60
CA LYS A 121 -9.77 13.19 -0.78
C LYS A 121 -9.21 14.32 0.10
N TYR A 122 -8.60 14.01 1.24
CA TYR A 122 -8.22 15.04 2.23
C TYR A 122 -6.74 15.05 2.61
N HIS A 123 -5.99 14.00 2.28
CA HIS A 123 -4.60 13.84 2.70
C HIS A 123 -3.69 13.54 1.51
N CYS A 124 -3.13 14.58 0.91
CA CYS A 124 -1.92 14.52 0.08
C CYS A 124 -0.93 15.57 0.57
N HIS A 125 0.29 15.13 0.89
CA HIS A 125 1.40 16.01 1.23
C HIS A 125 2.58 15.67 0.31
N PHE A 126 3.18 16.70 -0.30
CA PHE A 126 4.46 16.55 -0.99
C PHE A 126 5.37 17.71 -0.61
N GLN A 127 6.68 17.45 -0.60
CA GLN A 127 7.66 18.52 -0.45
C GLN A 127 8.13 18.92 -1.85
N SER A 128 7.97 20.19 -2.18
CA SER A 128 8.66 20.83 -3.31
C SER A 128 10.01 21.38 -2.83
N PRO A 129 10.93 21.75 -3.74
CA PRO A 129 12.15 22.47 -3.37
C PRO A 129 11.90 23.75 -2.54
N GLU A 130 10.73 24.37 -2.69
CA GLU A 130 10.31 25.55 -1.93
C GLU A 130 9.74 25.24 -0.53
N GLY A 131 9.75 23.96 -0.11
CA GLY A 131 9.23 23.50 1.19
C GLY A 131 8.01 22.58 1.09
N LEU A 132 7.41 22.28 2.25
CA LEU A 132 6.23 21.42 2.35
C LEU A 132 5.01 22.12 1.75
N ARG A 133 4.39 21.50 0.74
CA ARG A 133 3.15 21.96 0.14
C ARG A 133 2.04 20.95 0.46
N THR A 134 0.90 21.46 0.91
CA THR A 134 -0.34 20.70 0.98
C THR A 134 -1.20 21.12 -0.21
N ARG A 135 -1.52 20.20 -1.12
CA ARG A 135 -2.39 20.50 -2.26
C ARG A 135 -3.83 20.19 -1.86
N THR A 136 -4.70 21.19 -1.93
CA THR A 136 -6.12 21.11 -1.58
C THR A 136 -6.97 20.29 -2.58
N ARG A 137 -6.38 19.83 -3.69
CA ARG A 137 -6.98 18.87 -4.65
C ARG A 137 -6.09 17.63 -4.80
N PRO A 138 -6.35 16.55 -4.04
CA PRO A 138 -5.42 15.45 -3.82
C PRO A 138 -5.64 14.23 -4.74
N GLN A 139 -6.06 14.43 -5.98
CA GLN A 139 -6.42 13.32 -6.88
C GLN A 139 -5.18 12.71 -7.57
N GLY A 140 -4.24 12.14 -6.82
CA GLY A 140 -3.02 11.58 -7.44
C GLY A 140 -2.36 10.44 -6.66
N GLN A 141 -3.03 9.90 -5.63
CA GLN A 141 -2.47 8.79 -4.86
C GLN A 141 -2.74 7.46 -5.55
N VAL A 142 -1.71 6.62 -5.55
CA VAL A 142 -1.80 5.22 -5.95
C VAL A 142 -1.88 4.39 -4.67
N TRP A 143 -2.91 3.56 -4.56
CA TRP A 143 -3.09 2.68 -3.41
C TRP A 143 -3.04 1.23 -3.87
N THR A 144 -2.30 0.41 -3.14
CA THR A 144 -2.51 -1.04 -3.11
C THR A 144 -3.42 -1.37 -1.95
N TRP A 145 -4.47 -2.14 -2.20
CA TRP A 145 -5.26 -2.74 -1.14
C TRP A 145 -5.09 -4.24 -1.19
N THR A 146 -4.66 -4.82 -0.07
CA THR A 146 -4.57 -6.26 0.10
C THR A 146 -5.39 -6.68 1.30
N ARG A 147 -6.22 -7.71 1.13
CA ARG A 147 -7.08 -8.27 2.15
C ARG A 147 -6.46 -9.55 2.67
N HIS A 148 -6.30 -9.65 4.00
CA HIS A 148 -5.96 -10.92 4.62
C HIS A 148 -6.92 -11.26 5.76
N TRP A 149 -7.39 -12.51 5.80
CA TRP A 149 -8.18 -13.05 6.90
C TRP A 149 -7.46 -14.27 7.49
N ASP A 150 -6.76 -14.06 8.60
CA ASP A 150 -6.10 -15.16 9.30
C ASP A 150 -7.16 -15.94 10.09
N LEU A 151 -7.81 -16.89 9.43
CA LEU A 151 -8.72 -17.85 10.05
C LEU A 151 -7.96 -18.94 10.81
N ALA A 152 -6.62 -18.95 10.74
CA ALA A 152 -5.80 -20.08 11.17
C ALA A 152 -4.57 -19.65 11.99
N ARG A 153 -4.68 -18.71 12.93
CA ARG A 153 -3.81 -18.67 14.11
C ARG A 153 -4.46 -17.92 15.27
N GLY A 154 -4.71 -18.65 16.35
CA GLY A 154 -4.94 -18.10 17.68
C GLY A 154 -3.70 -17.42 18.27
N ARG A 155 -3.10 -16.44 17.58
CA ARG A 155 -2.07 -15.57 18.18
C ARG A 155 -2.67 -14.19 18.46
N LYS A 156 -2.56 -13.81 19.73
CA LYS A 156 -2.88 -12.47 20.23
C LYS A 156 -2.06 -11.45 19.44
N ILE A 157 -2.74 -10.53 18.79
CA ILE A 157 -2.14 -9.25 18.37
C ILE A 157 -2.14 -8.40 19.64
N LEU A 158 -1.02 -8.39 20.36
CA LEU A 158 -0.78 -7.52 21.51
C LEU A 158 0.33 -6.56 21.15
N GLY A 159 0.07 -5.27 21.37
CA GLY A 159 1.06 -4.23 21.70
C GLY A 159 1.81 -3.64 20.54
#